data_AF-A0A930R4E2-F1
#
_entry.id   AF-A0A930R4E2-F1
#
_cell.length_a   1.000
_cell.length_b   1.000
_cell.length_c   1.000
_cell.angle_alpha   90.00
_cell.angle_beta   90.00
_cell.angle_gamma   90.00
#
_symmetry.space_group_name_H-M   'P 1'
#
loop_
_entity.id
_entity.type
_entity.pdbx_description
1 polymer ?
#
loop_
_entity_poly.entity_id
_entity_poly.type
_entity_poly.pdbx_seq_one_letter_code
_entity_poly.pdbx_strand_id
1 'polypeptide(L)'
;MDTESFKVLEYEKIKTRLASYAATAYGKERCSSIMPSSVYDHVEQLHRETEEAVRVAQIQPPPFDGIHHLQEILKKVGRGILLELDELRLVKSTIGGMRDVKYFFRDLSAVAELL
;
A
#
# COMPACT_ATOMS: atom_id res chain seq x y z
N MET A 1 5.54 -21.55 -10.55
CA MET A 1 5.86 -20.89 -11.83
C MET A 1 7.36 -20.75 -11.94
N ASP A 2 7.91 -20.96 -13.12
CA ASP A 2 9.34 -20.79 -13.41
C ASP A 2 9.66 -19.35 -13.89
N THR A 3 10.94 -18.99 -13.81
CA THR A 3 11.43 -17.65 -14.17
C THR A 3 11.31 -17.34 -15.67
N GLU A 4 11.33 -18.35 -16.54
CA GLU A 4 11.22 -18.17 -17.99
C GLU A 4 9.80 -17.77 -18.38
N SER A 5 8.80 -18.37 -17.74
CA SER A 5 7.39 -17.99 -17.87
C SER A 5 7.17 -16.50 -17.55
N PHE A 6 7.84 -15.95 -16.52
CA PHE A 6 7.73 -14.52 -16.20
C PHE A 6 8.34 -13.60 -17.26
N LYS A 7 9.41 -14.05 -17.92
CA LYS A 7 10.00 -13.30 -19.03
C LYS A 7 9.07 -13.31 -20.24
N VAL A 8 8.57 -14.49 -20.62
CA VAL A 8 7.67 -14.66 -21.78
C VAL A 8 6.37 -13.87 -21.60
N LEU A 9 5.80 -13.88 -20.40
CA LEU A 9 4.58 -13.13 -20.07
C LEU A 9 4.83 -11.65 -19.76
N GLU A 10 6.08 -11.19 -19.86
CA GLU A 10 6.50 -9.81 -19.54
C GLU A 10 6.03 -9.34 -18.15
N TYR A 11 6.09 -10.23 -17.16
CA TYR A 11 5.51 -9.99 -15.83
C TYR A 11 6.10 -8.75 -15.14
N GLU A 12 7.38 -8.45 -15.35
CA GLU A 12 8.01 -7.23 -14.85
C GLU A 12 7.36 -5.94 -15.39
N LYS A 13 6.87 -5.94 -16.63
CA LYS A 13 6.12 -4.80 -17.17
C LYS A 13 4.76 -4.64 -16.48
N ILE A 14 4.11 -5.76 -16.15
CA ILE A 14 2.84 -5.77 -15.40
C ILE A 14 3.06 -5.17 -14.01
N LYS A 15 4.09 -5.60 -13.28
CA LYS A 15 4.44 -5.05 -11.96
C LYS A 15 4.79 -3.57 -12.02
N THR A 16 5.57 -3.16 -13.03
CA THR A 16 5.91 -1.75 -13.25
C THR A 16 4.66 -0.90 -13.49
N ARG A 17 3.75 -1.39 -14.34
CA ARG A 17 2.47 -0.73 -14.61
C ARG A 17 1.63 -0.63 -13.35
N LEU A 18 1.51 -1.72 -12.58
CA LEU A 18 0.77 -1.73 -11.32
C LEU A 18 1.35 -0.73 -10.31
N ALA A 19 2.67 -0.72 -10.13
CA ALA A 19 3.36 0.21 -9.23
C ALA A 19 3.14 1.67 -9.63
N SER A 20 2.96 1.97 -10.92
CA SER A 20 2.68 3.35 -11.37
C SER A 20 1.36 3.92 -10.84
N TYR A 21 0.40 3.05 -10.49
CA TYR A 21 -0.89 3.43 -9.90
C TYR A 21 -0.87 3.51 -8.36
N ALA A 22 0.19 3.06 -7.70
CA ALA A 22 0.27 3.10 -6.25
C ALA A 22 0.60 4.52 -5.73
N ALA A 23 -0.22 5.03 -4.81
CA ALA A 23 -0.08 6.37 -4.24
C ALA A 23 1.11 6.47 -3.27
N THR A 24 1.41 5.41 -2.51
CA THR A 24 2.46 5.42 -1.49
C THR A 24 3.71 4.67 -1.96
N ALA A 25 4.87 5.09 -1.49
CA ALA A 25 6.14 4.41 -1.78
C ALA A 25 6.14 2.95 -1.30
N TYR A 26 5.51 2.66 -0.15
CA TYR A 26 5.30 1.29 0.31
C TYR A 26 4.40 0.49 -0.64
N GLY A 27 3.31 1.08 -1.12
CA GLY A 27 2.45 0.44 -2.13
C GLY A 27 3.21 0.11 -3.42
N LYS A 28 4.07 1.02 -3.88
CA LYS A 28 4.94 0.80 -5.06
C LYS A 28 5.89 -0.38 -4.85
N GLU A 29 6.53 -0.45 -3.69
CA GLU A 29 7.41 -1.56 -3.32
C GLU A 29 6.65 -2.90 -3.33
N ARG A 30 5.45 -2.92 -2.71
CA ARG A 30 4.59 -4.11 -2.68
C ARG A 30 4.22 -4.57 -4.09
N CYS A 31 3.82 -3.65 -4.98
CA CYS A 31 3.51 -3.94 -6.38
C CYS A 31 4.72 -4.52 -7.13
N SER A 32 5.93 -4.00 -6.89
CA SER A 32 7.16 -4.49 -7.53
C SER A 32 7.61 -5.86 -7.01
N SER A 33 7.27 -6.20 -5.77
CA SER A 33 7.60 -7.47 -5.12
C SER A 33 6.54 -8.57 -5.29
N ILE A 34 5.39 -8.28 -5.88
CA ILE A 34 4.27 -9.22 -5.96
C ILE A 34 4.64 -10.43 -6.81
N MET A 35 4.23 -11.62 -6.33
CA MET A 35 4.43 -12.90 -7.02
C MET A 35 3.10 -13.64 -7.10
N PRO A 36 2.82 -14.36 -8.19
CA PRO A 36 1.61 -15.17 -8.27
C PRO A 36 1.62 -16.30 -7.24
N SER A 37 0.46 -16.55 -6.64
CA SER A 37 0.25 -17.68 -5.74
C SER A 37 -0.50 -18.79 -6.46
N SER A 38 -0.19 -20.04 -6.11
CA SER A 38 -0.94 -21.23 -6.53
C SER A 38 -1.86 -21.77 -5.42
N VAL A 39 -1.95 -21.10 -4.28
CA VAL A 39 -2.81 -21.49 -3.16
C VAL A 39 -4.20 -20.87 -3.37
N TYR A 40 -5.20 -21.72 -3.64
CA TYR A 40 -6.56 -21.27 -3.99
C TYR A 40 -7.15 -20.29 -2.97
N ASP A 41 -7.18 -20.67 -1.68
CA ASP A 41 -7.79 -19.85 -0.62
C ASP A 41 -7.12 -18.46 -0.52
N HIS A 42 -5.81 -18.41 -0.75
CA HIS A 42 -5.07 -17.14 -0.76
C HIS A 42 -5.44 -16.27 -1.96
N VAL A 43 -5.55 -16.85 -3.16
CA VAL A 43 -5.97 -16.12 -4.36
C VAL A 43 -7.41 -15.63 -4.24
N GLU A 44 -8.30 -16.47 -3.70
CA GLU A 44 -9.70 -16.09 -3.44
C GLU A 44 -9.79 -14.91 -2.47
N GLN A 45 -9.01 -14.93 -1.39
CA GLN A 45 -8.92 -13.82 -0.45
C GLN A 45 -8.44 -12.53 -1.14
N LEU A 46 -7.35 -12.60 -1.92
CA LEU A 46 -6.82 -11.42 -2.64
C LEU A 46 -7.85 -10.83 -3.61
N HIS A 47 -8.63 -11.67 -4.29
CA HIS A 47 -9.71 -11.21 -5.15
C HIS A 47 -10.83 -10.52 -4.38
N ARG A 48 -11.26 -11.07 -3.24
CA ARG A 48 -12.27 -10.42 -2.37
C ARG A 48 -11.78 -9.06 -1.86
N GLU A 49 -10.55 -8.99 -1.39
CA GLU A 49 -9.93 -7.73 -0.94
C GLU A 49 -9.84 -6.70 -2.08
N THR A 50 -9.51 -7.14 -3.29
CA THR A 50 -9.47 -6.28 -4.48
C THR A 50 -10.87 -5.76 -4.84
N GLU A 51 -11.88 -6.62 -4.79
CA GLU A 51 -13.26 -6.26 -5.06
C GLU A 51 -13.78 -5.21 -4.05
N GLU A 52 -13.48 -5.41 -2.77
CA GLU A 52 -13.77 -4.44 -1.72
C GLU A 52 -13.06 -3.11 -1.95
N ALA A 53 -11.76 -3.13 -2.25
CA ALA A 53 -10.98 -1.93 -2.53
C ALA A 53 -11.54 -1.14 -3.73
N VAL A 54 -12.02 -1.83 -4.77
CA VAL A 54 -12.68 -1.18 -5.93
C VAL A 54 -13.98 -0.50 -5.49
N ARG A 55 -14.83 -1.15 -4.69
CA ARG A 55 -16.07 -0.54 -4.17
C ARG A 55 -15.78 0.70 -3.33
N VAL A 56 -14.79 0.62 -2.43
CA VAL A 56 -14.35 1.77 -1.62
C VAL A 56 -13.92 2.91 -2.52
N ALA A 57 -13.05 2.65 -3.50
CA ALA A 57 -12.53 3.66 -4.41
C ALA A 57 -13.61 4.31 -5.29
N GLN A 58 -14.70 3.60 -5.62
CA GLN A 58 -15.84 4.15 -6.35
C GLN A 58 -16.67 5.15 -5.53
N ILE A 59 -16.76 4.95 -4.21
CA ILE A 59 -17.43 5.89 -3.31
C ILE A 59 -16.54 7.11 -3.13
N GLN A 60 -15.32 6.89 -2.64
CA GLN A 60 -14.31 7.92 -2.44
C GLN A 60 -12.93 7.26 -2.31
N PRO A 61 -11.90 7.75 -3.00
CA PRO A 61 -10.56 7.22 -2.84
C PRO A 61 -10.02 7.46 -1.41
N PRO A 62 -9.35 6.48 -0.78
CA PRO A 62 -8.74 6.68 0.52
C PRO A 62 -7.66 7.79 0.50
N PRO A 63 -7.56 8.60 1.56
CA PRO A 63 -6.60 9.69 1.63
C PRO A 63 -5.20 9.16 1.97
N PHE A 64 -4.42 8.79 0.96
CA PHE A 64 -3.04 8.33 1.14
C PHE A 64 -1.98 9.44 1.16
N ASP A 65 -2.41 10.71 1.19
CA ASP A 65 -1.50 11.85 1.26
C ASP A 65 -0.70 11.85 2.58
N GLY A 66 0.50 12.43 2.55
CA GLY A 66 1.34 12.57 3.72
C GLY A 66 1.96 11.28 4.26
N ILE A 67 1.70 10.11 3.66
CA ILE A 67 2.28 8.81 4.05
C ILE A 67 3.62 8.59 3.35
N HIS A 68 4.71 8.67 4.12
CA HIS A 68 6.08 8.52 3.61
C HIS A 68 6.65 7.14 3.92
N HIS A 69 7.66 6.73 3.16
CA HIS A 69 8.40 5.50 3.43
C HIS A 69 9.47 5.76 4.49
N LEU A 70 9.27 5.24 5.70
CA LEU A 70 10.10 5.55 6.88
C LEU A 70 11.21 4.52 7.16
N GLN A 71 11.47 3.55 6.28
CA GLN A 71 12.36 2.43 6.60
C GLN A 71 13.79 2.88 6.98
N GLU A 72 14.36 3.85 6.28
CA GLU A 72 15.69 4.38 6.61
C GLU A 72 15.70 5.18 7.92
N ILE A 73 14.64 5.94 8.20
CA ILE A 73 14.44 6.65 9.47
C ILE A 73 14.36 5.63 10.63
N LEU A 74 13.59 4.55 10.46
CA LEU A 74 13.47 3.50 11.47
C LEU A 74 14.79 2.76 11.71
N LYS A 75 15.58 2.49 10.66
CA LYS A 75 16.92 1.91 10.79
C LYS A 75 17.87 2.82 11.57
N LYS A 76 17.82 4.14 11.34
CA LYS A 76 18.61 5.13 12.11
C LYS A 76 18.25 5.12 13.59
N VAL A 77 16.96 5.23 13.91
CA VAL A 77 16.48 5.21 15.30
C VAL A 77 16.86 3.92 16.01
N GLY A 78 16.74 2.77 15.33
CA GLY A 78 17.14 1.46 15.88
C GLY A 78 18.63 1.34 16.21
N ARG A 79 19.47 2.22 15.65
CA ARG A 79 20.92 2.34 15.97
C ARG A 79 21.22 3.43 17.01
N GLY A 80 20.19 4.07 17.57
CA GLY A 80 20.34 5.18 18.52
C GLY A 80 20.73 6.51 17.87
N ILE A 81 20.61 6.64 16.55
CA ILE A 81 20.91 7.88 15.84
C ILE A 81 19.73 8.84 16.01
N LEU A 82 20.04 10.11 16.31
CA LEU A 82 19.04 11.18 16.43
C LEU A 82 18.45 11.53 15.06
N LEU A 83 17.16 11.89 15.07
CA LEU A 83 16.46 12.33 13.87
C LEU A 83 16.63 13.82 13.64
N GLU A 84 16.90 14.18 12.39
CA GLU A 84 16.92 15.57 11.95
C GLU A 84 15.49 16.13 11.84
N LEU A 85 15.37 17.46 11.78
CA LEU A 85 14.08 18.14 11.70
C LEU A 85 13.21 17.65 10.51
N ASP A 86 13.83 17.45 9.35
CA ASP A 86 13.12 16.94 8.17
C ASP A 86 12.63 15.51 8.35
N GLU A 87 13.40 14.65 9.02
CA GLU A 87 13.00 13.28 9.32
C GLU A 87 11.83 13.26 10.30
N LEU A 88 11.87 14.12 11.34
CA LEU A 88 10.74 14.32 12.25
C LEU A 88 9.49 14.84 11.52
N ARG A 89 9.66 15.73 10.54
CA ARG A 89 8.56 16.23 9.71
C ARG A 89 7.91 15.10 8.91
N LEU A 90 8.70 14.21 8.30
CA LEU A 90 8.20 13.04 7.56
C LEU A 90 7.46 12.06 8.47
N VAL A 91 7.99 11.82 9.67
CA VAL A 91 7.32 10.98 10.69
C VAL A 91 5.98 11.61 11.10
N LYS A 92 5.96 12.91 11.44
CA LYS A 92 4.73 13.65 11.78
C LYS A 92 3.70 13.57 10.66
N SER A 93 4.12 13.83 9.42
CA SER A 93 3.27 13.76 8.23
C SER A 93 2.66 12.37 8.07
N THR A 94 3.47 11.32 8.22
CA THR A 94 3.01 9.93 8.06
C THR A 94 2.00 9.55 9.13
N ILE A 95 2.22 9.96 10.39
CA ILE A 95 1.26 9.77 11.48
C ILE A 95 -0.05 10.52 11.19
N GLY A 96 0.03 11.71 10.60
CA GLY A 96 -1.13 12.47 10.14
C GLY A 96 -1.93 11.71 9.08
N GLY A 97 -1.28 11.31 7.98
CA GLY A 97 -1.93 10.55 6.91
C GLY A 97 -2.54 9.23 7.40
N MET A 98 -1.87 8.50 8.31
CA MET A 98 -2.43 7.30 8.93
C MET A 98 -3.69 7.58 9.75
N ARG A 99 -3.74 8.73 10.43
CA ARG A 99 -4.95 9.16 11.16
C ARG A 99 -6.09 9.48 10.19
N ASP A 100 -5.78 10.11 9.07
CA ASP A 100 -6.78 10.45 8.04
C ASP A 100 -7.35 9.19 7.39
N VAL A 101 -6.51 8.19 7.08
CA VAL A 101 -6.96 6.86 6.62
C VAL A 101 -7.85 6.18 7.67
N LYS A 102 -7.48 6.24 8.95
CA LYS A 102 -8.29 5.67 10.03
C LYS A 102 -9.68 6.32 10.10
N TYR A 103 -9.75 7.64 10.01
CA TYR A 103 -11.04 8.34 10.04
C TYR A 103 -11.85 8.11 8.77
N PHE A 104 -11.20 8.06 7.61
CA PHE A 104 -11.83 7.68 6.35
C PHE A 104 -12.58 6.35 6.48
N PHE A 105 -11.94 5.28 6.97
CA PHE A 105 -12.61 3.98 7.10
C PHE A 105 -13.67 3.96 8.21
N ARG A 106 -13.47 4.69 9.32
CA ARG A 106 -14.50 4.82 10.37
C ARG A 106 -15.75 5.50 9.83
N ASP A 107 -15.57 6.59 9.10
CA ASP A 107 -16.67 7.39 8.58
C ASP A 107 -17.33 6.64 7.41
N LEU A 108 -16.55 5.93 6.59
CA LEU A 108 -17.07 5.02 5.57
C LEU A 108 -17.89 3.89 6.18
N SER A 109 -17.45 3.25 7.28
CA SER A 109 -18.22 2.19 7.94
C SER A 109 -19.52 2.72 8.56
N ALA A 110 -19.53 3.96 9.04
CA ALA A 110 -20.75 4.59 9.55
C ALA A 110 -21.76 4.90 8.43
N VAL A 111 -21.29 5.15 7.21
CA VAL A 111 -22.13 5.31 6.00
C VAL A 111 -22.51 3.94 5.41
N ALA A 112 -21.62 2.95 5.55
CA ALA A 112 -21.72 1.61 4.98
C ALA A 112 -22.36 0.56 5.89
N GLU A 113 -23.02 0.94 7.00
CA GLU A 113 -24.05 0.08 7.65
C GLU A 113 -25.22 -0.27 6.69
N LEU A 114 -25.15 0.17 5.42
CA LEU A 114 -26.07 -0.10 4.30
C LEU A 114 -25.46 -0.98 3.17
N LEU A 115 -24.27 -1.57 3.34
CA LEU A 115 -23.68 -2.58 2.44
C LEU A 115 -23.51 -3.93 3.15
#